data_AF-A0A8C9SGN3-F1
#
_entry.id   AF-A0A8C9SGN3-F1
#
_cell.length_a   1.000
_cell.length_b   1.000
_cell.length_c   1.000
_cell.angle_alpha   90.00
_cell.angle_beta   90.00
_cell.angle_gamma   90.00
#
_symmetry.space_group_name_H-M   'P 1'
#
loop_
_entity.id
_entity.type
_entity.pdbx_description
1 polymer ?
#
loop_
_entity_poly.entity_id
_entity_poly.type
_entity_poly.pdbx_seq_one_letter_code
_entity_poly.pdbx_strand_id
1 'polypeptide(L)'
;MPRNCCLHSENEAKSEGRSELIPSIKFRHCCLLRNQRCVTAYLYDRLLRIRALRWEYGSVLPAAIRFHMCAEELEWFNQYKKSLATYMRSLGGEEGLDITQDRKPPKSLYIEVRCLKDHGEFEIDDGTIILLKKNSQHFLPRWKCEQLIRQGVLEHVIS
;
A
#
# COMPACT_ATOMS: atom_id res chain seq x y z
N MET A 1 -11.32 6.85 76.88
CA MET A 1 -10.72 7.57 75.73
C MET A 1 -11.17 6.92 74.43
N PRO A 2 -12.04 7.58 73.62
CA PRO A 2 -12.47 7.09 72.31
C PRO A 2 -11.83 7.95 71.21
N ARG A 3 -10.75 7.48 70.56
CA ARG A 3 -10.13 8.19 69.42
C ARG A 3 -9.89 7.32 68.17
N ASN A 4 -10.21 6.01 68.21
CA ASN A 4 -9.91 5.10 67.09
C ASN A 4 -11.08 4.80 66.14
N CYS A 5 -12.35 5.06 66.48
CA CYS A 5 -13.47 4.78 65.57
C CYS A 5 -13.57 5.76 64.38
N CYS A 6 -13.37 7.08 64.60
CA CYS A 6 -13.55 8.07 63.53
C CYS A 6 -12.55 7.94 62.37
N LEU A 7 -11.31 7.52 62.65
CA LEU A 7 -10.28 7.32 61.63
C LEU A 7 -10.53 6.07 60.78
N HIS A 8 -11.20 5.05 61.32
CA HIS A 8 -11.60 3.87 60.55
C HIS A 8 -12.77 4.19 59.62
N SER A 9 -13.79 4.90 60.10
CA SER A 9 -14.95 5.32 59.28
C SER A 9 -14.58 6.29 58.15
N GLU A 10 -13.62 7.19 58.36
CA GLU A 10 -13.14 8.09 57.29
C GLU A 10 -12.33 7.34 56.21
N ASN A 11 -11.60 6.30 56.60
CA ASN A 11 -10.84 5.46 55.67
C ASN A 11 -11.74 4.48 54.90
N GLU A 12 -12.78 3.95 55.54
CA GLU A 12 -13.82 3.13 54.89
C GLU A 12 -14.64 3.96 53.89
N ALA A 13 -15.08 5.17 54.25
CA ALA A 13 -15.79 6.06 53.31
C ALA A 13 -14.93 6.53 52.12
N LYS A 14 -13.63 6.79 52.32
CA LYS A 14 -12.67 7.06 51.22
C LYS A 14 -12.37 5.83 50.37
N SER A 15 -12.44 4.63 50.96
CA SER A 15 -12.29 3.34 50.28
C SER A 15 -13.51 3.00 49.43
N GLU A 16 -14.72 3.22 49.94
CA GLU A 16 -15.99 3.04 49.23
C GLU A 16 -16.10 3.98 48.03
N GLY A 17 -15.83 5.29 48.22
CA GLY A 17 -15.80 6.25 47.11
C GLY A 17 -14.73 5.95 46.05
N ARG A 18 -13.63 5.26 46.42
CA ARG A 18 -12.64 4.74 45.45
C ARG A 18 -13.16 3.52 44.70
N SER A 19 -13.90 2.65 45.37
CA SER A 19 -14.53 1.46 44.77
C SER A 19 -15.59 1.84 43.72
N GLU A 20 -16.37 2.91 43.99
CA GLU A 20 -17.36 3.47 43.06
C GLU A 20 -16.74 4.05 41.77
N LEU A 21 -15.48 4.47 41.81
CA LEU A 21 -14.77 4.98 40.62
C LEU A 21 -14.21 3.86 39.73
N ILE A 22 -14.08 2.63 40.24
CA ILE A 22 -13.50 1.51 39.49
C ILE A 22 -14.28 1.19 38.20
N PRO A 23 -15.63 1.13 38.20
CA PRO A 23 -16.41 0.97 36.96
C PRO A 23 -16.15 2.08 35.94
N SER A 24 -16.12 3.34 36.38
CA SER A 24 -15.86 4.49 35.50
C SER A 24 -14.46 4.46 34.88
N ILE A 25 -13.44 4.07 35.67
CA ILE A 25 -12.07 3.89 35.19
C ILE A 25 -12.00 2.75 34.17
N LYS A 26 -12.62 1.60 34.47
CA LYS A 26 -12.66 0.45 33.57
C LYS A 26 -13.40 0.78 32.28
N PHE A 27 -14.53 1.49 32.37
CA PHE A 27 -15.29 1.93 31.21
C PHE A 27 -14.44 2.84 30.31
N ARG A 28 -13.83 3.88 30.87
CA ARG A 28 -12.91 4.77 30.12
C ARG A 28 -11.78 3.98 29.48
N HIS A 29 -11.16 3.07 30.22
CA HIS A 29 -10.07 2.23 29.72
C HIS A 29 -10.51 1.36 28.54
N CYS A 30 -11.63 0.64 28.67
CA CYS A 30 -12.19 -0.19 27.60
C CYS A 30 -12.58 0.64 26.37
N CYS A 31 -13.19 1.82 26.55
CA CYS A 31 -13.50 2.74 25.46
C CYS A 31 -12.25 3.20 24.70
N LEU A 32 -11.18 3.57 25.42
CA LEU A 32 -9.91 3.96 24.80
C LEU A 32 -9.29 2.81 24.02
N LEU A 33 -9.26 1.60 24.59
CA LEU A 33 -8.75 0.41 23.90
C LEU A 33 -9.58 0.06 22.67
N ARG A 34 -10.91 0.22 22.73
CA ARG A 34 -11.80 0.03 21.58
C ARG A 34 -11.48 1.03 20.47
N ASN A 35 -11.37 2.31 20.80
CA ASN A 35 -11.04 3.37 19.85
C ASN A 35 -9.67 3.13 19.21
N GLN A 36 -8.66 2.79 20.01
CA GLN A 36 -7.32 2.45 19.51
C GLN A 36 -7.39 1.29 18.51
N ARG A 37 -8.05 0.18 18.87
CA ARG A 37 -8.19 -0.99 17.99
C ARG A 37 -8.90 -0.64 16.68
N CYS A 38 -10.00 0.10 16.73
CA CYS A 38 -10.74 0.50 15.53
C CYS A 38 -9.91 1.38 14.60
N VAL A 39 -9.21 2.39 15.15
CA VAL A 39 -8.34 3.29 14.38
C VAL A 39 -7.17 2.51 13.78
N THR A 40 -6.49 1.67 14.56
CA THR A 40 -5.39 0.84 14.06
C THR A 40 -5.86 -0.11 12.96
N ALA A 41 -7.02 -0.76 13.12
CA ALA A 41 -7.57 -1.66 12.11
C ALA A 41 -7.86 -0.92 10.80
N TYR A 42 -8.47 0.27 10.87
CA TYR A 42 -8.74 1.11 9.70
C TYR A 42 -7.43 1.50 8.98
N LEU A 43 -6.47 2.04 9.72
CA LEU A 43 -5.18 2.47 9.16
C LEU A 43 -4.42 1.30 8.55
N TYR A 44 -4.44 0.13 9.21
CA TYR A 44 -3.75 -1.06 8.73
C TYR A 44 -4.38 -1.61 7.44
N ASP A 45 -5.71 -1.75 7.38
CA ASP A 45 -6.40 -2.18 6.15
C ASP A 45 -6.10 -1.22 4.99
N ARG A 46 -6.12 0.08 5.27
CA ARG A 46 -5.79 1.11 4.28
C ARG A 46 -4.34 0.99 3.77
N LEU A 47 -3.37 0.74 4.65
CA LEU A 47 -1.98 0.46 4.26
C LEU A 47 -1.84 -0.82 3.44
N LEU A 48 -2.60 -1.88 3.74
CA LEU A 48 -2.61 -3.11 2.95
C LEU A 48 -3.08 -2.86 1.51
N ARG A 49 -4.12 -2.03 1.33
CA ARG A 49 -4.60 -1.61 0.00
C ARG A 49 -3.55 -0.78 -0.73
N ILE A 50 -2.94 0.19 -0.05
CA ILE A 50 -1.86 1.01 -0.63
C ILE A 50 -0.66 0.15 -1.07
N ARG A 51 -0.32 -0.86 -0.26
CA ARG A 51 0.70 -1.84 -0.62
C ARG A 51 0.32 -2.60 -1.90
N ALA A 52 -0.92 -3.07 -2.01
CA ALA A 52 -1.41 -3.78 -3.18
C ALA A 52 -1.28 -2.94 -4.47
N LEU A 53 -1.54 -1.63 -4.39
CA LEU A 53 -1.37 -0.71 -5.52
C LEU A 53 0.05 -0.73 -6.11
N ARG A 54 1.10 -0.87 -5.28
CA ARG A 54 2.49 -1.01 -5.78
C ARG A 54 2.66 -2.24 -6.65
N TRP A 55 1.96 -3.33 -6.34
CA TRP A 55 2.04 -4.60 -7.07
C TRP A 55 1.12 -4.66 -8.29
N GLU A 56 0.10 -3.79 -8.35
CA GLU A 56 -0.84 -3.69 -9.48
C GLU A 56 -0.38 -2.68 -10.52
N TYR A 57 -0.09 -1.44 -10.10
CA TYR A 57 0.24 -0.32 -11.01
C TYR A 57 1.74 -0.07 -11.17
N GLY A 58 2.56 -0.52 -10.21
CA GLY A 58 4.00 -0.30 -10.23
C GLY A 58 4.46 0.87 -9.35
N SER A 59 5.65 1.41 -9.65
CA SER A 59 6.30 2.46 -8.84
C SER A 59 5.63 3.84 -8.95
N VAL A 60 4.89 4.07 -10.03
CA VAL A 60 4.18 5.32 -10.32
C VAL A 60 2.68 5.05 -10.29
N LEU A 61 1.98 5.73 -9.38
CA LEU A 61 0.52 5.62 -9.25
C LEU A 61 -0.20 6.67 -10.10
N PRO A 62 -1.34 6.33 -10.73
CA PRO A 62 -2.21 7.28 -11.40
C PRO A 62 -2.61 8.46 -10.50
N ALA A 63 -2.75 9.65 -11.09
CA ALA A 63 -3.11 10.87 -10.35
C ALA A 63 -4.43 10.74 -9.58
N ALA A 64 -5.42 10.07 -10.17
CA ALA A 64 -6.72 9.80 -9.54
C ALA A 64 -6.58 9.00 -8.23
N ILE A 65 -5.62 8.08 -8.15
CA ILE A 65 -5.39 7.30 -6.93
C ILE A 65 -4.65 8.15 -5.90
N ARG A 66 -3.59 8.85 -6.32
CA ARG A 66 -2.79 9.73 -5.43
C ARG A 66 -3.63 10.84 -4.80
N PHE A 67 -4.64 11.35 -5.51
CA PHE A 67 -5.56 12.36 -5.00
C PHE A 67 -6.30 11.93 -3.71
N HIS A 68 -6.53 10.63 -3.54
CA HIS A 68 -7.24 10.09 -2.37
C HIS A 68 -6.29 9.65 -1.24
N MET A 69 -5.00 9.94 -1.34
CA MET A 69 -3.99 9.58 -0.32
C MET A 69 -3.59 10.82 0.49
N CYS A 70 -3.37 10.66 1.79
CA CYS A 70 -2.79 11.73 2.59
C CYS A 70 -1.26 11.80 2.41
N ALA A 71 -0.64 12.87 2.92
CA ALA A 71 0.79 13.09 2.75
C ALA A 71 1.65 11.97 3.38
N GLU A 72 1.23 11.49 4.55
CA GLU A 72 1.90 10.44 5.31
C GLU A 72 1.80 9.08 4.60
N GLU A 73 0.68 8.81 3.92
CA GLU A 73 0.50 7.62 3.10
C GLU A 73 1.37 7.62 1.85
N LEU A 74 1.54 8.78 1.22
CA LEU A 74 2.45 8.95 0.11
C LEU A 74 3.90 8.77 0.55
N GLU A 75 4.28 9.32 1.70
CA GLU A 75 5.59 9.09 2.28
C GLU A 75 5.82 7.60 2.57
N TRP A 76 4.87 6.95 3.23
CA TRP A 76 4.93 5.50 3.49
C TRP A 76 5.07 4.70 2.19
N PHE A 77 4.30 5.03 1.15
CA PHE A 77 4.40 4.38 -0.16
C PHE A 77 5.79 4.58 -0.78
N ASN A 78 6.36 5.77 -0.66
CA ASN A 78 7.70 6.08 -1.14
C ASN A 78 8.79 5.30 -0.39
N GLN A 79 8.65 5.13 0.92
CA GLN A 79 9.54 4.29 1.72
C GLN A 79 9.40 2.81 1.34
N TYR A 80 8.17 2.31 1.19
CA TYR A 80 7.89 0.94 0.79
C TYR A 80 8.43 0.61 -0.62
N LYS A 81 8.22 1.47 -1.61
CA LYS A 81 8.76 1.22 -2.95
C LYS A 81 10.30 1.24 -2.96
N LYS A 82 10.93 2.04 -2.11
CA LYS A 82 12.39 2.10 -1.97
C LYS A 82 12.93 0.81 -1.32
N SER A 83 12.31 0.34 -0.23
CA SER A 83 12.72 -0.91 0.42
C SER A 83 12.53 -2.12 -0.50
N LEU A 84 11.43 -2.16 -1.24
CA LEU A 84 11.20 -3.19 -2.25
C LEU A 84 12.26 -3.15 -3.36
N ALA A 85 12.64 -1.97 -3.85
CA ALA A 85 13.70 -1.81 -4.83
C ALA A 85 15.07 -2.28 -4.30
N THR A 86 15.38 -1.99 -3.04
CA THR A 86 16.59 -2.52 -2.39
C THR A 86 16.56 -4.04 -2.33
N TYR A 87 15.42 -4.63 -1.96
CA TYR A 87 15.27 -6.09 -1.94
C TYR A 87 15.45 -6.72 -3.34
N MET A 88 14.81 -6.15 -4.36
CA MET A 88 14.94 -6.64 -5.74
C MET A 88 16.39 -6.63 -6.25
N ARG A 89 17.17 -5.59 -5.90
CA ARG A 89 18.61 -5.55 -6.24
C ARG A 89 19.45 -6.57 -5.48
N SER A 90 19.01 -7.03 -4.31
CA SER A 90 19.74 -8.05 -3.55
C SER A 90 19.55 -9.47 -4.07
N LEU A 91 18.59 -9.66 -4.98
CA LEU A 91 18.30 -10.94 -5.63
C LEU A 91 18.99 -10.99 -7.00
N GLY A 92 19.26 -12.18 -7.53
CA GLY A 92 19.67 -12.31 -8.94
C GLY A 92 21.12 -11.92 -9.27
N GLY A 93 21.99 -11.72 -8.29
CA GLY A 93 23.39 -11.36 -8.52
C GLY A 93 23.58 -9.89 -8.88
N GLU A 94 24.44 -9.60 -9.87
CA GLU A 94 24.80 -8.22 -10.24
C GLU A 94 23.67 -7.43 -10.91
N GLU A 95 22.72 -8.09 -11.57
CA GLU A 95 21.65 -7.41 -12.34
C GLU A 95 20.36 -7.15 -11.55
N GLY A 96 20.21 -7.76 -10.37
CA GLY A 96 18.94 -7.72 -9.64
C GLY A 96 17.91 -8.70 -10.21
N LEU A 97 16.77 -8.85 -9.51
CA LEU A 97 15.58 -9.52 -10.03
C LEU A 97 14.33 -8.70 -9.74
N ASP A 98 13.64 -8.26 -10.80
CA ASP A 98 12.34 -7.58 -10.66
C ASP A 98 11.21 -8.60 -10.46
N ILE A 99 10.98 -8.95 -9.20
CA ILE A 99 9.90 -9.87 -8.77
C ILE A 99 8.49 -9.28 -8.97
N THR A 100 8.36 -8.03 -9.43
CA THR A 100 7.06 -7.44 -9.71
C THR A 100 6.56 -7.75 -11.12
N GLN A 101 7.40 -8.32 -11.98
CA GLN A 101 7.04 -8.74 -13.34
C GLN A 101 6.59 -10.22 -13.39
N ASP A 102 6.06 -10.67 -14.52
CA ASP A 102 5.82 -12.09 -14.81
C ASP A 102 4.91 -12.86 -13.85
N ARG A 103 3.88 -12.20 -13.31
CA ARG A 103 2.88 -12.84 -12.42
C ARG A 103 2.04 -13.94 -13.11
N LYS A 104 2.10 -14.02 -14.44
CA LYS A 104 1.42 -15.03 -15.24
C LYS A 104 2.46 -15.74 -16.09
N PRO A 105 2.40 -17.07 -16.24
CA PRO A 105 3.31 -17.80 -17.11
C PRO A 105 3.34 -17.20 -18.52
N PRO A 106 4.54 -16.96 -19.09
CA PRO A 106 4.65 -16.41 -20.43
C PRO A 106 4.15 -17.43 -21.46
N LYS A 107 3.24 -16.99 -22.34
CA LYS A 107 2.73 -17.81 -23.45
C LYS A 107 3.51 -17.60 -24.75
N SER A 108 4.09 -16.42 -24.91
CA SER A 108 4.78 -15.98 -26.12
C SER A 108 5.81 -14.91 -25.78
N LEU A 109 6.93 -14.88 -26.51
CA LEU A 109 8.01 -13.90 -26.34
C LEU A 109 7.61 -12.51 -26.84
N TYR A 110 6.89 -12.47 -27.96
CA TYR A 110 6.34 -11.25 -28.54
C TYR A 110 4.82 -11.27 -28.48
N ILE A 111 4.23 -10.09 -28.41
CA ILE A 111 2.79 -9.88 -28.38
C ILE A 111 2.38 -8.71 -29.27
N GLU A 112 1.17 -8.79 -29.81
CA GLU A 112 0.55 -7.68 -30.51
C GLU A 112 -0.19 -6.79 -29.49
N VAL A 113 0.13 -5.49 -29.49
CA VAL A 113 -0.44 -4.53 -28.55
C VAL A 113 -1.04 -3.35 -29.28
N ARG A 114 -2.17 -2.88 -28.78
CA ARG A 114 -2.85 -1.66 -29.23
C ARG A 114 -2.65 -0.54 -28.23
N CYS A 115 -2.28 0.64 -28.69
CA CYS A 115 -2.20 1.82 -27.85
C CYS A 115 -3.59 2.40 -27.57
N LEU A 116 -3.93 2.58 -26.30
CA LEU A 116 -5.21 3.17 -25.88
C LEU A 116 -5.13 4.70 -25.79
N LYS A 117 -3.93 5.24 -25.61
CA LYS A 117 -3.63 6.67 -25.42
C LYS A 117 -2.30 7.01 -26.07
N ASP A 118 -2.09 8.29 -26.38
CA ASP A 118 -0.78 8.78 -26.83
C ASP A 118 0.21 8.72 -25.66
N HIS A 119 1.32 7.99 -25.86
CA HIS A 119 2.38 7.84 -24.85
C HIS A 119 3.69 8.50 -25.29
N GLY A 120 3.84 8.79 -26.59
CA GLY A 120 5.04 9.40 -27.15
C GLY A 120 6.07 8.35 -27.57
N GLU A 121 7.34 8.73 -27.49
CA GLU A 121 8.47 7.88 -27.89
C GLU A 121 8.73 6.77 -26.88
N PHE A 122 8.93 5.56 -27.38
CA PHE A 122 9.17 4.36 -26.60
C PHE A 122 10.40 3.64 -27.12
N GLU A 123 11.43 3.54 -26.28
CA GLU A 123 12.70 2.94 -26.64
C GLU A 123 12.77 1.47 -26.23
N ILE A 124 13.14 0.62 -27.19
CA ILE A 124 13.50 -0.79 -26.97
C ILE A 124 15.01 -0.87 -26.72
N ASP A 125 15.46 -1.91 -26.03
CA ASP A 125 16.87 -2.10 -25.64
C ASP A 125 17.86 -2.12 -26.81
N ASP A 126 17.40 -2.45 -28.02
CA ASP A 126 18.20 -2.36 -29.25
C ASP A 126 18.37 -0.91 -29.78
N GLY A 127 17.94 0.10 -29.01
CA GLY A 127 17.97 1.52 -29.36
C GLY A 127 16.90 1.94 -30.37
N THR A 128 15.97 1.06 -30.70
CA THR A 128 14.86 1.37 -31.63
C THR A 128 13.80 2.20 -30.90
N ILE A 129 13.49 3.38 -31.44
CA ILE A 129 12.46 4.27 -30.91
C ILE A 129 11.16 4.10 -31.71
N ILE A 130 10.08 3.79 -31.00
CA ILE A 130 8.74 3.59 -31.56
C ILE A 130 7.81 4.66 -31.02
N LEU A 131 7.04 5.28 -31.90
CA LEU A 131 6.06 6.30 -31.52
C LEU A 131 4.70 5.64 -31.21
N LEU A 132 4.34 5.61 -29.93
CA LEU A 132 3.07 5.06 -29.44
C LEU A 132 1.96 6.11 -29.54
N LYS A 133 1.24 6.10 -30.67
CA LYS A 133 0.02 6.91 -30.90
C LYS A 133 -1.24 6.12 -30.58
N LYS A 134 -2.29 6.81 -30.11
CA LYS A 134 -3.60 6.21 -29.86
C LYS A 134 -4.11 5.42 -31.07
N ASN A 135 -4.64 4.23 -30.81
CA ASN A 135 -5.15 3.25 -31.77
C ASN A 135 -4.11 2.64 -32.73
N SER A 136 -2.83 2.98 -32.61
CA SER A 136 -1.77 2.26 -33.35
C SER A 136 -1.55 0.87 -32.75
N GLN A 137 -1.11 -0.07 -33.58
CA GLN A 137 -0.81 -1.45 -33.19
C GLN A 137 0.66 -1.75 -33.46
N HIS A 138 1.30 -2.45 -32.55
CA HIS A 138 2.72 -2.78 -32.60
C HIS A 138 2.95 -4.23 -32.17
N PHE A 139 3.95 -4.87 -32.76
CA PHE A 139 4.40 -6.19 -32.35
C PHE A 139 5.70 -6.06 -31.56
N LEU A 140 5.61 -6.25 -30.24
CA LEU A 140 6.67 -5.88 -29.31
C LEU A 140 7.02 -7.04 -28.36
N PRO A 141 8.25 -7.06 -27.80
CA PRO A 141 8.61 -8.01 -26.76
C PRO A 141 7.69 -7.86 -25.53
N ARG A 142 7.14 -8.97 -25.07
CA ARG A 142 6.15 -9.00 -23.98
C ARG A 142 6.66 -8.34 -22.70
N TRP A 143 7.88 -8.67 -22.31
CA TRP A 143 8.49 -8.21 -21.06
C TRP A 143 8.56 -6.67 -20.96
N LYS A 144 8.76 -5.98 -22.10
CA LYS A 144 8.78 -4.50 -22.14
C LYS A 144 7.36 -3.91 -22.09
N CYS A 145 6.37 -4.61 -22.64
CA CYS A 145 4.98 -4.14 -22.68
C CYS A 145 4.22 -4.33 -21.36
N GLU A 146 4.62 -5.28 -20.50
CA GLU A 146 3.84 -5.62 -19.29
C GLU A 146 3.54 -4.41 -18.41
N GLN A 147 4.52 -3.52 -18.21
CA GLN A 147 4.34 -2.32 -17.38
C GLN A 147 3.31 -1.36 -17.98
N LEU A 148 3.40 -1.09 -19.29
CA LEU A 148 2.48 -0.20 -19.99
C LEU A 148 1.06 -0.78 -20.10
N ILE A 149 0.94 -2.11 -20.18
CA ILE A 149 -0.36 -2.80 -20.12
C ILE A 149 -1.02 -2.58 -18.76
N ARG A 150 -0.27 -2.75 -17.65
CA ARG A 150 -0.80 -2.53 -16.29
C ARG A 150 -1.20 -1.07 -16.03
N GLN A 151 -0.50 -0.13 -16.64
CA GLN A 151 -0.84 1.30 -16.57
C GLN A 151 -2.05 1.68 -17.45
N GLY A 152 -2.56 0.76 -18.27
CA GLY A 152 -3.67 1.01 -19.19
C GLY A 152 -3.28 1.92 -20.36
N VAL A 153 -2.01 1.91 -20.75
CA VAL A 153 -1.49 2.58 -21.95
C VAL A 153 -1.62 1.65 -23.16
N LEU A 154 -1.30 0.38 -22.97
CA LEU A 154 -1.37 -0.67 -23.98
C LEU A 154 -2.45 -1.70 -23.63
N GLU A 155 -3.05 -2.29 -24.66
CA GLU A 155 -3.94 -3.45 -24.56
C GLU A 155 -3.36 -4.60 -25.38
N HIS A 156 -3.34 -5.80 -24.82
CA HIS A 156 -2.93 -7.01 -25.55
C HIS A 156 -4.07 -7.46 -26.47
N VAL A 157 -3.81 -7.48 -27.77
CA VAL A 157 -4.74 -8.00 -28.77
C VAL A 157 -4.65 -9.52 -28.74
N ILE A 158 -5.71 -10.17 -28.22
CA ILE A 158 -5.79 -11.63 -28.23
C ILE A 158 -6.46 -12.02 -29.55
N SER A 159 -5.65 -12.52 -30.48
CA SER A 159 -6.11 -13.23 -31.67
C SER A 159 -6.34 -14.71 -31.36
#